data_AF-A0A539EJK1-F1
#
_entry.id   AF-A0A539EJK1-F1
#
_cell.length_a   1.000
_cell.length_b   1.000
_cell.length_c   1.000
_cell.angle_alpha   90.00
_cell.angle_beta   90.00
_cell.angle_gamma   90.00
#
_symmetry.space_group_name_H-M   'P 1'
#
loop_
_entity.id
_entity.type
_entity.pdbx_description
1 polymer ?
#
loop_
_entity_poly.entity_id
_entity_poly.type
_entity_poly.pdbx_seq_one_letter_code
_entity_poly.pdbx_strand_id
1 'polypeptide(L)'
;MPQDARDWSPFALCPAGVPAPAPRSVSTPEGVGDRLRAAAFAELQAREAFLMAADSFPDAPQALRDAWRGLAAAEDKHLGWLLGRMTALGVDPAARPVSLRLWDGLASCRTAEEFEVLIAKAEERGRLAGERFRVSMRSGDPESAEVFGRIADEEVAHVALARRFYPERAAAEALP
;
A
#
# COMPACT_ATOMS: atom_id res chain seq x y z
N MET A 1 4.42 -6.77 -22.84
CA MET A 1 4.95 -6.38 -21.51
C MET A 1 5.54 -7.64 -20.91
N PRO A 2 6.81 -7.68 -20.49
CA PRO A 2 7.26 -8.80 -19.67
C PRO A 2 6.38 -8.78 -18.42
N GLN A 3 5.66 -9.87 -18.18
CA GLN A 3 4.96 -10.07 -16.94
C GLN A 3 6.02 -10.05 -15.85
N ASP A 4 5.92 -9.10 -14.92
CA ASP A 4 6.86 -8.98 -13.83
C ASP A 4 6.99 -10.34 -13.12
N ALA A 5 8.21 -10.88 -13.04
CA ALA A 5 8.47 -12.23 -12.52
C ALA A 5 8.38 -12.30 -10.99
N ARG A 6 7.94 -11.22 -10.33
CA ARG A 6 7.71 -11.16 -8.88
C ARG A 6 6.63 -12.14 -8.45
N ASP A 7 6.86 -12.72 -7.29
CA ASP A 7 5.88 -13.56 -6.63
C ASP A 7 4.88 -12.71 -5.86
N TRP A 8 3.67 -12.64 -6.41
CA TRP A 8 2.53 -11.94 -5.80
C TRP A 8 1.63 -12.88 -4.98
N SER A 9 2.08 -14.11 -4.73
CA SER A 9 1.34 -15.04 -3.86
C SER A 9 1.20 -14.47 -2.44
N PRO A 10 0.11 -14.83 -1.73
CA PRO A 10 -0.99 -15.72 -2.12
C PRO A 10 -2.13 -15.04 -2.91
N PHE A 11 -1.93 -13.82 -3.43
CA PHE A 11 -3.02 -13.05 -4.02
C PHE A 11 -3.37 -13.48 -5.44
N ALA A 12 -4.67 -13.51 -5.75
CA ALA A 12 -5.15 -13.65 -7.11
C ALA A 12 -5.10 -12.30 -7.83
N LEU A 13 -4.46 -12.22 -8.99
CA LEU A 13 -4.37 -10.97 -9.74
C LEU A 13 -5.50 -10.81 -10.74
N CYS A 14 -5.98 -9.58 -10.91
CA CYS A 14 -6.80 -9.23 -12.06
C CYS A 14 -6.00 -9.41 -13.36
N PRO A 15 -6.66 -9.81 -14.47
CA PRO A 15 -6.04 -9.73 -15.78
C PRO A 15 -5.58 -8.31 -16.10
N ALA A 16 -4.53 -8.19 -16.91
CA ALA A 16 -3.99 -6.88 -17.30
C ALA A 16 -5.08 -5.97 -17.90
N GLY A 17 -5.12 -4.71 -17.46
CA GLY A 17 -6.12 -3.73 -17.89
C GLY A 17 -7.51 -3.87 -17.25
N VAL A 18 -7.79 -4.97 -16.54
CA VAL A 18 -9.07 -5.18 -15.86
C VAL A 18 -9.03 -4.57 -14.46
N PRO A 19 -9.99 -3.71 -14.08
CA PRO A 19 -10.05 -3.16 -12.73
C PRO A 19 -10.43 -4.25 -11.71
N ALA A 20 -9.95 -4.10 -10.47
CA ALA A 20 -10.42 -4.92 -9.36
C ALA A 20 -11.94 -4.74 -9.19
N PRO A 21 -12.67 -5.82 -8.82
CA PRO A 21 -14.11 -5.70 -8.64
C PRO A 21 -14.43 -4.76 -7.48
N ALA A 22 -15.54 -4.04 -7.60
CA ALA A 22 -15.97 -3.10 -6.56
C ALA A 22 -16.05 -3.80 -5.20
N PRO A 23 -15.55 -3.16 -4.13
CA PRO A 23 -15.46 -3.82 -2.84
C PRO A 23 -16.80 -3.69 -2.10
N ARG A 24 -17.26 -4.76 -1.43
CA ARG A 24 -18.60 -4.87 -0.81
C ARG A 24 -18.77 -3.95 0.41
N SER A 25 -19.91 -3.92 1.09
CA SER A 25 -20.05 -3.06 2.28
C SER A 25 -19.14 -3.54 3.42
N VAL A 26 -18.41 -2.62 4.06
CA VAL A 26 -17.59 -2.93 5.25
C VAL A 26 -18.42 -3.34 6.47
N SER A 27 -19.75 -3.19 6.39
CA SER A 27 -20.69 -3.72 7.38
C SER A 27 -20.96 -5.23 7.24
N THR A 28 -20.38 -5.91 6.25
CA THR A 28 -20.48 -7.37 6.09
C THR A 28 -19.10 -8.02 6.21
N PRO A 29 -19.01 -9.29 6.68
CA PRO A 29 -17.74 -10.01 6.78
C PRO A 29 -16.98 -10.03 5.46
N GLU A 30 -17.72 -10.18 4.36
CA GLU A 30 -17.16 -10.19 3.02
C GLU A 30 -16.53 -8.86 2.62
N GLY A 31 -17.15 -7.73 2.96
CA GLY A 31 -16.61 -6.42 2.63
C GLY A 31 -15.43 -6.01 3.51
N VAL A 32 -15.36 -6.51 4.75
CA VAL A 32 -14.13 -6.46 5.57
C VAL A 32 -13.02 -7.26 4.89
N GLY A 33 -13.29 -8.50 4.48
CA GLY A 33 -12.33 -9.34 3.75
C GLY A 33 -11.88 -8.75 2.41
N ASP A 34 -12.72 -7.93 1.76
CA ASP A 34 -12.32 -7.17 0.56
C ASP A 34 -11.29 -6.08 0.88
N ARG A 35 -11.42 -5.43 2.05
CA ARG A 35 -10.54 -4.32 2.48
C ARG A 35 -9.20 -4.86 2.95
N LEU A 36 -9.22 -5.94 3.72
CA LEU A 36 -8.00 -6.60 4.16
C LEU A 36 -7.18 -7.09 2.96
N ARG A 37 -7.81 -7.73 1.97
CA ARG A 37 -7.09 -8.15 0.74
C ARG A 37 -6.51 -6.99 -0.04
N ALA A 38 -7.31 -5.96 -0.29
CA ALA A 38 -6.87 -4.83 -1.09
C ALA A 38 -5.72 -4.06 -0.41
N ALA A 39 -5.81 -3.86 0.90
CA ALA A 39 -4.75 -3.22 1.67
C ALA A 39 -3.50 -4.10 1.76
N ALA A 40 -3.64 -5.39 2.06
CA ALA A 40 -2.49 -6.30 2.17
C ALA A 40 -1.73 -6.37 0.83
N PHE A 41 -2.46 -6.37 -0.28
CA PHE A 41 -1.83 -6.35 -1.59
C PHE A 41 -1.23 -4.98 -1.95
N ALA A 42 -1.72 -3.88 -1.39
CA ALA A 42 -1.07 -2.58 -1.51
C ALA A 42 0.28 -2.58 -0.76
N GLU A 43 0.33 -3.05 0.50
CA GLU A 43 1.59 -3.08 1.27
C GLU A 43 2.63 -3.95 0.57
N LEU A 44 2.21 -5.10 0.02
CA LEU A 44 3.09 -5.97 -0.76
C LEU A 44 3.66 -5.27 -2.00
N GLN A 45 2.82 -4.51 -2.73
CA GLN A 45 3.28 -3.73 -3.88
C GLN A 45 4.20 -2.59 -3.46
N ALA A 46 3.88 -1.87 -2.38
CA ALA A 46 4.67 -0.77 -1.85
C ALA A 46 6.05 -1.25 -1.39
N ARG A 47 6.13 -2.36 -0.65
CA ARG A 47 7.38 -3.01 -0.26
C ARG A 47 8.28 -3.28 -1.47
N GLU A 48 7.76 -4.01 -2.45
CA GLU A 48 8.52 -4.35 -3.65
C GLU A 48 8.97 -3.11 -4.41
N ALA A 49 8.12 -2.09 -4.45
CA ALA A 49 8.40 -0.83 -5.12
C ALA A 49 9.52 -0.05 -4.43
N PHE A 50 9.52 0.02 -3.09
CA PHE A 50 10.59 0.64 -2.32
C PHE A 50 11.93 -0.07 -2.50
N LEU A 51 11.93 -1.41 -2.47
CA LEU A 51 13.15 -2.20 -2.72
C LEU A 51 13.68 -1.95 -4.13
N MET A 52 12.81 -1.96 -5.13
CA MET A 52 13.18 -1.65 -6.51
C MET A 52 13.76 -0.23 -6.64
N ALA A 53 13.12 0.77 -6.04
CA ALA A 53 13.54 2.17 -6.10
C ALA A 53 14.91 2.38 -5.45
N ALA A 54 15.15 1.76 -4.29
CA ALA A 54 16.41 1.84 -3.56
C ALA A 54 17.61 1.37 -4.38
N ASP A 55 17.40 0.42 -5.29
CA ASP A 55 18.45 -0.17 -6.12
C ASP A 55 18.52 0.44 -7.53
N SER A 56 17.42 1.00 -8.05
CA SER A 56 17.30 1.30 -9.48
C SER A 56 17.50 2.78 -9.86
N PHE A 57 17.14 3.76 -9.02
CA PHE A 57 17.15 5.17 -9.42
C PHE A 57 18.52 5.83 -9.19
N PRO A 58 19.35 6.11 -10.21
CA PRO A 58 20.71 6.63 -10.01
C PRO A 58 20.75 8.04 -9.39
N ASP A 59 19.68 8.82 -9.55
CA ASP A 59 19.50 10.18 -9.02
C ASP A 59 19.10 10.20 -7.53
N ALA A 60 18.73 9.06 -6.93
CA ALA A 60 18.38 8.99 -5.51
C ALA A 60 19.62 9.15 -4.60
N PRO A 61 19.63 10.13 -3.68
CA PRO A 61 20.66 10.23 -2.65
C PRO A 61 20.70 8.99 -1.75
N GLN A 62 21.87 8.61 -1.23
CA GLN A 62 22.00 7.43 -0.37
C GLN A 62 21.03 7.43 0.82
N ALA A 63 20.84 8.59 1.45
CA ALA A 63 19.91 8.72 2.57
C ALA A 63 18.45 8.44 2.20
N LEU A 64 18.04 8.72 0.95
CA LEU A 64 16.70 8.41 0.45
C LEU A 64 16.56 6.90 0.20
N ARG A 65 17.58 6.27 -0.39
CA ARG A 65 17.61 4.81 -0.59
C ARG A 65 17.53 4.05 0.73
N ASP A 66 18.26 4.51 1.74
CA ASP A 66 18.22 3.90 3.08
C ASP A 66 16.85 4.10 3.74
N ALA A 67 16.22 5.25 3.53
CA ALA A 67 14.85 5.49 3.99
C ALA A 67 13.85 4.56 3.30
N TRP A 68 13.93 4.36 1.98
CA TRP A 68 13.08 3.41 1.26
C TRP A 68 13.24 1.98 1.75
N ARG A 69 14.47 1.52 2.05
CA ARG A 69 14.67 0.19 2.67
C ARG A 69 14.02 0.10 4.05
N GLY A 70 14.05 1.19 4.82
CA GLY A 70 13.34 1.28 6.09
C GLY A 70 11.82 1.21 5.95
N LEU A 71 11.25 1.92 4.96
CA LEU A 71 9.82 1.88 4.66
C LEU A 71 9.41 0.49 4.16
N ALA A 72 10.20 -0.16 3.30
CA ALA A 72 9.93 -1.54 2.88
C ALA A 72 9.79 -2.51 4.06
N ALA A 73 10.59 -2.33 5.12
CA ALA A 73 10.45 -3.12 6.34
C ALA A 73 9.18 -2.77 7.16
N ALA A 74 8.71 -1.53 7.09
CA ALA A 74 7.43 -1.13 7.67
C ALA A 74 6.26 -1.78 6.91
N GLU A 75 6.31 -1.77 5.58
CA GLU A 75 5.31 -2.42 4.71
C GLU A 75 5.19 -3.92 4.98
N ASP A 76 6.32 -4.61 5.17
CA ASP A 76 6.33 -6.03 5.54
C ASP A 76 5.60 -6.30 6.86
N LYS A 77 5.77 -5.40 7.84
CA LYS A 77 5.10 -5.49 9.12
C LYS A 77 3.59 -5.23 8.98
N HIS A 78 3.18 -4.24 8.20
CA HIS A 78 1.76 -3.94 7.93
C HIS A 78 1.08 -5.09 7.19
N LEU A 79 1.73 -5.63 6.17
CA LEU A 79 1.33 -6.84 5.47
C LEU A 79 1.10 -7.99 6.46
N GLY A 80 2.03 -8.21 7.40
CA GLY A 80 1.90 -9.21 8.45
C GLY A 80 0.66 -9.03 9.32
N TRP A 81 0.31 -7.81 9.70
CA TRP A 81 -0.92 -7.53 10.48
C TRP A 81 -2.19 -7.84 9.68
N LEU A 82 -2.22 -7.46 8.40
CA LEU A 82 -3.38 -7.67 7.54
C LEU A 82 -3.57 -9.16 7.21
N LEU A 83 -2.49 -9.88 6.88
CA LEU A 83 -2.51 -11.33 6.67
C LEU A 83 -2.95 -12.06 7.94
N GLY A 84 -2.39 -11.70 9.10
CA GLY A 84 -2.79 -12.27 10.39
C GLY A 84 -4.27 -12.05 10.68
N ARG A 85 -4.80 -10.85 10.37
CA ARG A 85 -6.23 -10.57 10.53
C ARG A 85 -7.09 -11.39 9.57
N MET A 86 -6.67 -11.54 8.32
CA MET A 86 -7.36 -12.40 7.35
C MET A 86 -7.40 -13.85 7.81
N THR A 87 -6.29 -14.39 8.33
CA THR A 87 -6.24 -15.74 8.90
C THR A 87 -7.23 -15.89 10.06
N ALA A 88 -7.28 -14.93 10.98
CA ALA A 88 -8.20 -14.96 12.12
C ALA A 88 -9.69 -14.97 11.70
N LEU A 89 -10.01 -14.33 10.56
CA LEU A 89 -11.36 -14.27 10.02
C LEU A 89 -11.69 -15.39 9.02
N GLY A 90 -10.73 -16.27 8.70
CA GLY A 90 -10.89 -17.28 7.65
C GLY A 90 -11.02 -16.68 6.24
N VAL A 91 -10.49 -15.48 6.02
CA VAL A 91 -10.48 -14.82 4.70
C VAL A 91 -9.34 -15.39 3.87
N ASP A 92 -9.69 -16.00 2.73
CA ASP A 92 -8.72 -16.46 1.74
C ASP A 92 -8.19 -15.28 0.88
N PRO A 93 -6.87 -14.99 0.88
CA PRO A 93 -6.27 -13.95 0.04
C PRO A 93 -6.51 -14.12 -1.47
N ALA A 94 -6.72 -15.36 -1.95
CA ALA A 94 -6.93 -15.66 -3.36
C ALA A 94 -8.41 -15.59 -3.79
N ALA A 95 -9.36 -15.58 -2.84
CA ALA A 95 -10.77 -15.75 -3.17
C ALA A 95 -11.42 -14.59 -3.96
N ARG A 96 -10.77 -13.41 -4.05
CA ARG A 96 -11.17 -12.33 -4.97
C ARG A 96 -9.93 -11.63 -5.52
N PRO A 97 -9.95 -11.27 -6.82
CA PRO A 97 -8.75 -10.74 -7.46
C PRO A 97 -8.49 -9.28 -7.06
N VAL A 98 -7.21 -8.94 -6.98
CA VAL A 98 -6.67 -7.61 -6.66
C VAL A 98 -5.89 -7.05 -7.85
N SER A 99 -5.75 -5.72 -7.89
CA SER A 99 -5.16 -5.03 -9.05
C SER A 99 -3.70 -4.68 -8.82
N LEU A 100 -2.86 -4.94 -9.83
CA LEU A 100 -1.43 -4.59 -9.87
C LEU A 100 -1.16 -3.11 -10.21
N ARG A 101 -2.19 -2.27 -10.23
CA ARG A 101 -2.10 -0.87 -10.71
C ARG A 101 -1.13 0.00 -9.92
N LEU A 102 -0.97 -0.24 -8.61
CA LEU A 102 -0.04 0.54 -7.79
C LEU A 102 1.39 0.26 -8.25
N TRP A 103 1.75 -1.02 -8.31
CA TRP A 103 3.02 -1.48 -8.83
C TRP A 103 3.28 -0.99 -10.27
N ASP A 104 2.33 -1.17 -11.19
CA ASP A 104 2.49 -0.75 -12.59
C ASP A 104 2.80 0.76 -12.70
N GLY A 105 2.16 1.57 -11.86
CA GLY A 105 2.43 3.01 -11.78
C GLY A 105 3.85 3.30 -11.28
N LEU A 106 4.22 2.74 -10.14
CA LEU A 106 5.50 2.96 -9.48
C LEU A 106 6.70 2.44 -10.28
N ALA A 107 6.56 1.26 -10.89
CA ALA A 107 7.59 0.64 -11.72
C ALA A 107 7.80 1.39 -13.05
N SER A 108 6.88 2.27 -13.44
CA SER A 108 7.01 3.10 -14.65
C SER A 108 7.72 4.43 -14.41
N CYS A 109 7.94 4.82 -13.14
CA CYS A 109 8.65 6.04 -12.78
C CYS A 109 10.10 6.00 -13.30
N ARG A 110 10.60 7.16 -13.74
CA ARG A 110 11.93 7.29 -14.35
C ARG A 110 12.92 8.03 -13.46
N THR A 111 12.45 8.70 -12.42
CA THR A 111 13.29 9.44 -11.47
C THR A 111 12.87 9.13 -10.03
N ALA A 112 13.79 9.37 -9.10
CA ALA A 112 13.53 9.25 -7.67
C ALA A 112 12.41 10.19 -7.20
N GLU A 113 12.32 11.39 -7.78
CA GLU A 113 11.24 12.36 -7.49
C GLU A 113 9.87 11.84 -7.95
N GLU A 114 9.77 11.35 -9.20
CA GLU A 114 8.52 10.81 -9.74
C GLU A 114 8.01 9.67 -8.87
N PHE A 115 8.90 8.77 -8.46
CA PHE A 115 8.59 7.63 -7.61
C PHE A 115 8.14 8.09 -6.21
N GLU A 116 8.95 8.88 -5.52
CA GLU A 116 8.72 9.27 -4.12
C GLU A 116 7.40 10.01 -3.95
N VAL A 117 7.10 10.91 -4.88
CA VAL A 117 5.88 11.70 -4.82
C VAL A 117 4.66 10.85 -5.18
N LEU A 118 4.79 9.91 -6.14
CA LEU A 118 3.69 9.02 -6.52
C LEU A 118 3.33 8.05 -5.38
N ILE A 119 4.33 7.44 -4.73
CA ILE A 119 4.09 6.52 -3.62
C ILE A 119 3.55 7.27 -2.39
N ALA A 120 4.11 8.43 -2.01
CA ALA A 120 3.59 9.22 -0.90
C ALA A 120 2.11 9.63 -1.10
N LYS A 121 1.72 9.91 -2.35
CA LYS A 121 0.32 10.19 -2.70
C LYS A 121 -0.56 8.94 -2.62
N ALA A 122 -0.02 7.76 -2.97
CA ALA A 122 -0.73 6.50 -2.81
C ALA A 122 -0.96 6.18 -1.33
N GLU A 123 0.09 6.31 -0.53
CA GLU A 123 0.03 6.05 0.91
C GLU A 123 -0.85 7.04 1.66
N GLU A 124 -0.84 8.33 1.31
CA GLU A 124 -1.77 9.28 1.92
C GLU A 124 -3.24 8.91 1.65
N ARG A 125 -3.56 8.38 0.45
CA ARG A 125 -4.91 7.87 0.17
C ARG A 125 -5.22 6.61 0.99
N GLY A 126 -4.24 5.73 1.14
CA GLY A 126 -4.31 4.52 1.97
C GLY A 126 -4.56 4.87 3.43
N ARG A 127 -3.76 5.76 3.99
CA ARG A 127 -3.87 6.33 5.34
C ARG A 127 -5.26 6.88 5.63
N LEU A 128 -5.75 7.80 4.79
CA LEU A 128 -7.10 8.37 4.95
C LEU A 128 -8.19 7.31 4.86
N ALA A 129 -7.99 6.24 4.06
CA ALA A 129 -8.91 5.11 4.04
C ALA A 129 -8.85 4.30 5.33
N GLY A 130 -7.65 4.03 5.86
CA GLY A 130 -7.43 3.37 7.14
C GLY A 130 -8.11 4.10 8.30
N GLU A 131 -8.00 5.43 8.37
CA GLU A 131 -8.70 6.26 9.35
C GLU A 131 -10.23 6.13 9.24
N ARG A 132 -10.77 6.11 8.02
CA ARG A 132 -12.22 5.89 7.79
C ARG A 132 -12.63 4.47 8.21
N PHE A 133 -11.81 3.45 7.98
CA PHE A 133 -12.10 2.07 8.40
C PHE A 133 -12.03 1.91 9.91
N ARG A 134 -11.05 2.54 10.58
CA ARG A 134 -10.97 2.63 12.04
C ARG A 134 -12.27 3.13 12.66
N VAL A 135 -12.95 4.10 12.04
CA VAL A 135 -14.23 4.61 12.52
C VAL A 135 -15.39 3.70 12.13
N SER A 136 -15.52 3.39 10.84
CA SER A 136 -16.68 2.68 10.29
C SER A 136 -16.80 1.22 10.72
N MET A 137 -15.69 0.54 11.02
CA MET A 137 -15.69 -0.85 11.48
C MET A 137 -15.78 -0.96 13.00
N ARG A 138 -15.58 0.12 13.77
CA ARG A 138 -15.40 0.07 15.24
C ARG A 138 -16.49 -0.71 16.00
N SER A 139 -17.76 -0.57 15.61
CA SER A 139 -18.88 -1.23 16.30
C SER A 139 -19.13 -2.67 15.84
N GLY A 140 -18.72 -3.03 14.62
CA GLY A 140 -18.99 -4.34 14.02
C GLY A 140 -17.78 -5.28 14.03
N ASP A 141 -16.58 -4.74 13.84
CA ASP A 141 -15.30 -5.45 13.83
C ASP A 141 -14.19 -4.54 14.40
N PRO A 142 -14.14 -4.38 15.74
CA PRO A 142 -13.16 -3.50 16.39
C PRO A 142 -11.71 -3.94 16.17
N GLU A 143 -11.45 -5.23 15.97
CA GLU A 143 -10.09 -5.74 15.74
C GLU A 143 -9.57 -5.34 14.35
N SER A 144 -10.39 -5.48 13.29
CA SER A 144 -10.01 -4.97 11.97
C SER A 144 -9.90 -3.45 11.96
N ALA A 145 -10.79 -2.75 12.68
CA ALA A 145 -10.72 -1.30 12.84
C ALA A 145 -9.39 -0.84 13.46
N GLU A 146 -8.91 -1.57 14.46
CA GLU A 146 -7.63 -1.30 15.11
C GLU A 146 -6.44 -1.55 14.19
N VAL A 147 -6.45 -2.65 13.42
CA VAL A 147 -5.39 -2.94 12.44
C VAL A 147 -5.25 -1.81 11.42
N PHE A 148 -6.36 -1.41 10.77
CA PHE A 148 -6.35 -0.30 9.80
C PHE A 148 -5.93 1.03 10.43
N GLY A 149 -6.38 1.25 11.66
CA GLY A 149 -6.00 2.42 12.41
C GLY A 149 -4.49 2.51 12.63
N ARG A 150 -3.90 1.43 13.15
CA ARG A 150 -2.48 1.39 13.48
C ARG A 150 -1.60 1.60 12.24
N ILE A 151 -1.97 1.02 11.11
CA ILE A 151 -1.29 1.26 9.82
C ILE A 151 -1.37 2.76 9.50
N ALA A 152 -2.56 3.35 9.53
CA ALA A 152 -2.74 4.77 9.23
C ALA A 152 -1.95 5.73 10.14
N ASP A 153 -1.69 5.36 11.40
CA ASP A 153 -0.84 6.17 12.27
C ASP A 153 0.64 6.14 11.84
N GLU A 154 1.10 5.02 11.28
CA GLU A 154 2.48 4.84 10.83
C GLU A 154 2.74 5.45 9.43
N GLU A 155 1.71 5.48 8.57
CA GLU A 155 1.79 6.02 7.19
C GLU A 155 2.17 7.50 7.09
N VAL A 156 2.06 8.26 8.20
CA VAL A 156 2.50 9.67 8.25
C VAL A 156 3.98 9.82 7.87
N ALA A 157 4.80 8.79 8.10
CA ALA A 157 6.21 8.78 7.74
C ALA A 157 6.45 8.92 6.22
N HIS A 158 5.56 8.41 5.38
CA HIS A 158 5.70 8.40 3.92
C HIS A 158 5.58 9.82 3.37
N VAL A 159 4.58 10.57 3.83
CA VAL A 159 4.40 11.98 3.47
C VAL A 159 5.55 12.84 3.97
N ALA A 160 6.03 12.58 5.19
CA ALA A 160 7.15 13.31 5.76
C ALA A 160 8.45 13.10 4.94
N LEU A 161 8.66 11.91 4.39
CA LEU A 161 9.81 11.61 3.54
C LEU A 161 9.77 12.40 2.22
N ALA A 162 8.62 12.40 1.53
CA ALA A 162 8.45 13.16 0.29
C ALA A 162 8.67 14.66 0.50
N ARG A 163 8.16 15.23 1.60
CA ARG A 163 8.37 16.65 1.94
C ARG A 163 9.83 16.98 2.27
N ARG A 164 10.56 16.03 2.85
CA ARG A 164 11.97 16.22 3.19
C ARG A 164 12.85 16.26 1.95
N PHE A 165 12.62 15.37 0.98
CA PHE A 165 13.48 15.23 -0.20
C PHE A 165 13.01 16.04 -1.41
N TYR A 166 11.69 16.23 -1.58
CA TYR A 166 11.09 16.92 -2.72
C TYR A 166 10.00 17.92 -2.27
N PRO A 167 10.33 18.93 -1.43
CA PRO A 167 9.35 19.83 -0.82
C PRO A 167 8.49 20.59 -1.83
N GLU A 168 9.07 21.08 -2.92
CA GLU A 168 8.34 21.83 -3.96
C GLU A 168 7.33 20.94 -4.69
N ARG A 169 7.74 19.72 -5.04
CA ARG A 169 6.89 18.75 -5.73
C ARG A 169 5.80 18.21 -4.81
N ALA A 170 6.11 17.93 -3.55
CA ALA A 170 5.15 17.53 -2.53
C ALA A 170 4.07 18.61 -2.30
N ALA A 171 4.47 19.88 -2.24
CA ALA A 171 3.53 21.00 -2.12
C ALA A 171 2.63 21.12 -3.37
N ALA A 172 3.19 20.94 -4.57
CA ALA A 172 2.43 21.00 -5.83
C ALA A 172 1.35 19.89 -5.92
N GLU A 173 1.61 18.72 -5.33
CA GLU A 173 0.66 17.60 -5.25
C GLU A 173 -0.27 17.66 -4.01
N ALA A 174 -0.19 18.74 -3.22
CA ALA A 174 -0.97 18.96 -2.00
C ALA A 174 -0.83 17.83 -0.96
N LEU A 175 0.38 17.28 -0.82
CA LEU A 175 0.70 16.37 0.28
C LEU A 175 0.75 17.16 1.62
N PRO A 176 0.11 16.65 2.70
CA PRO A 176 -0.10 17.41 3.95
C PRO A 176 1.18 17.71 4.74
#